data_AF-A0A368FRD8-F1
#
_entry.id   AF-A0A368FRD8-F1
#
_cell.length_a   1.000
_cell.length_b   1.000
_cell.length_c   1.000
_cell.angle_alpha   90.00
_cell.angle_beta   90.00
_cell.angle_gamma   90.00
#
_symmetry.space_group_name_H-M   'P 1'
#
loop_
_entity.id
_entity.type
_entity.pdbx_description
1 polymer ?
#
loop_
_entity_poly.entity_id
_entity_poly.type
_entity_poly.pdbx_seq_one_letter_code
_entity_poly.pdbx_strand_id
1 'polypeptide(L)'
;MQQYFAQRVKALVHVGLVLDTDSSEFELRIAANPALFKLSNVIWQDSWSRSTLAQMPALILQKKGMNVPDDTSQMFSHLETMLPPAVLSPYKYQRCIENYASIYEKKKSAISERLDRLKAGVSKLTEAREQVAVMQKKAAKKSKLLAEKQADADEALKDISKSMTVSCWLTVPRNHWNLYTYLFSIVSESTTAALTNLSHM
;
A
#
# COMPACT_ATOMS: atom_id res chain seq x y z
N MET A 1 -55.48 56.06 -18.27
CA MET A 1 -54.15 55.53 -18.68
C MET A 1 -53.42 54.82 -17.54
N GLN A 2 -53.30 55.42 -16.34
CA GLN A 2 -52.58 54.83 -15.20
C GLN A 2 -53.17 53.51 -14.66
N GLN A 3 -54.50 53.38 -14.57
CA GLN A 3 -55.15 52.13 -14.15
C GLN A 3 -54.88 50.96 -15.10
N TYR A 4 -54.90 51.22 -16.42
CA TYR A 4 -54.61 50.20 -17.44
C TYR A 4 -53.17 49.68 -17.30
N PHE A 5 -52.20 50.59 -17.11
CA PHE A 5 -50.82 50.22 -16.84
C PHE A 5 -50.70 49.38 -15.56
N ALA A 6 -51.31 49.84 -14.45
CA ALA A 6 -51.26 49.12 -13.18
C ALA A 6 -51.85 47.71 -13.26
N GLN A 7 -52.92 47.52 -14.03
CA GLN A 7 -53.56 46.23 -14.22
C GLN A 7 -52.67 45.27 -15.01
N ARG A 8 -51.97 45.75 -16.05
CA ARG A 8 -50.99 44.95 -16.79
C ARG A 8 -49.79 44.55 -15.95
N VAL A 9 -49.29 45.46 -15.11
CA VAL A 9 -48.19 45.16 -14.19
C VAL A 9 -48.58 44.06 -13.20
N LYS A 10 -49.79 44.13 -12.61
CA LYS A 10 -50.29 43.08 -11.71
C LYS A 10 -50.45 41.70 -12.37
N ALA A 11 -50.80 41.67 -13.66
CA ALA A 11 -50.99 40.42 -14.38
C ALA A 11 -49.67 39.77 -14.85
N LEU A 12 -48.63 40.57 -15.08
CA LEU A 12 -47.37 40.11 -15.69
C LEU A 12 -46.22 39.98 -14.69
N VAL A 13 -46.24 40.72 -13.58
CA VAL A 13 -45.16 40.72 -12.59
C VAL A 13 -45.52 39.79 -11.44
N HIS A 14 -44.72 38.73 -11.29
CA HIS A 14 -44.75 37.85 -10.14
C HIS A 14 -43.51 38.09 -9.29
N VAL A 15 -43.70 38.24 -7.98
CA VAL A 15 -42.62 38.48 -7.02
C VAL A 15 -42.53 37.26 -6.11
N GLY A 16 -41.36 36.63 -6.06
CA GLY A 16 -41.05 35.56 -5.11
C GLY A 16 -40.10 36.09 -4.04
N LEU A 17 -40.42 35.81 -2.77
CA LEU A 17 -39.61 36.21 -1.62
C LEU A 17 -39.24 34.97 -0.83
N VAL A 18 -37.95 34.84 -0.49
CA VAL A 18 -37.43 33.82 0.43
C VAL A 18 -36.96 34.55 1.67
N LEU A 19 -37.54 34.21 2.80
CA LEU A 19 -37.28 34.86 4.08
C LEU A 19 -36.79 33.80 5.06
N ASP A 20 -35.81 34.16 5.88
CA ASP A 20 -35.27 33.30 6.92
C ASP A 20 -36.00 33.58 8.24
N THR A 21 -36.65 32.54 8.77
CA THR A 21 -37.41 32.56 10.02
C THR A 21 -36.52 32.61 11.26
N ASP A 22 -35.25 32.22 11.14
CA ASP A 22 -34.30 32.22 12.26
C ASP A 22 -33.74 33.63 12.55
N SER A 23 -34.00 34.60 11.67
CA SER A 23 -33.49 35.96 11.82
C SER A 23 -34.30 36.74 12.86
N SER A 24 -33.61 37.41 13.80
CA SER A 24 -34.24 38.25 14.83
C SER A 24 -35.03 39.43 14.26
N GLU A 25 -34.74 39.83 13.03
CA GLU A 25 -35.44 40.91 12.32
C GLU A 25 -36.67 40.43 11.53
N PHE A 26 -36.92 39.11 11.46
CA PHE A 26 -37.99 38.54 10.66
C PHE A 26 -39.35 39.13 11.04
N GLU A 27 -39.69 39.09 12.33
CA GLU A 27 -40.98 39.58 12.83
C GLU A 27 -41.16 41.08 12.57
N LEU A 28 -40.12 41.88 12.76
CA LEU A 28 -40.16 43.33 12.55
C LEU A 28 -40.38 43.66 11.06
N ARG A 29 -39.66 43.00 10.15
CA ARG A 29 -39.77 43.22 8.70
C ARG A 29 -41.14 42.83 8.17
N ILE A 30 -41.71 41.76 8.71
CA ILE A 30 -43.04 41.27 8.38
C ILE A 30 -44.13 42.21 8.92
N ALA A 31 -44.01 42.65 10.17
CA ALA A 31 -44.93 43.61 10.78
C ALA A 31 -44.93 44.97 10.06
N ALA A 32 -43.75 45.42 9.62
CA ALA A 32 -43.61 46.67 8.85
C ALA A 32 -44.26 46.60 7.45
N ASN A 33 -44.46 45.41 6.88
CA ASN A 33 -44.92 45.22 5.50
C ASN A 33 -46.13 44.27 5.39
N PRO A 34 -47.33 44.70 5.80
CA PRO A 34 -48.54 43.84 5.81
C PRO A 34 -49.00 43.39 4.42
N ALA A 35 -48.54 44.06 3.35
CA ALA A 35 -48.84 43.67 1.97
C ALA A 35 -48.33 42.26 1.64
N LEU A 36 -47.27 41.80 2.31
CA LEU A 36 -46.71 40.48 2.12
C LEU A 36 -47.73 39.40 2.47
N PHE A 37 -48.39 39.47 3.62
CA PHE A 37 -49.42 38.48 3.96
C PHE A 37 -50.74 38.67 3.21
N LYS A 38 -51.10 39.91 2.86
CA LYS A 38 -52.41 40.21 2.27
C LYS A 38 -52.50 39.90 0.77
N LEU A 39 -51.40 40.09 0.04
CA LEU A 39 -51.39 40.02 -1.42
C LEU A 39 -50.57 38.85 -1.97
N SER A 40 -49.81 38.15 -1.14
CA SER A 40 -49.01 37.00 -1.57
C SER A 40 -49.57 35.69 -1.03
N ASN A 41 -49.20 34.60 -1.70
CA ASN A 41 -49.37 33.26 -1.17
C ASN A 41 -48.13 32.89 -0.35
N VAL A 42 -48.33 32.46 0.89
CA VAL A 42 -47.22 32.16 1.80
C VAL A 42 -47.06 30.64 1.90
N ILE A 43 -45.85 30.17 1.56
CA ILE A 43 -45.48 28.77 1.67
C ILE A 43 -44.52 28.65 2.86
N TRP A 44 -44.95 27.91 3.88
CA TRP A 44 -44.12 27.59 5.04
C TRP A 44 -43.45 26.24 4.83
N GLN A 45 -42.11 26.24 4.81
CA GLN A 45 -41.33 25.02 4.70
C GLN A 45 -40.16 25.06 5.68
N ASP A 46 -40.45 24.64 6.90
CA ASP A 46 -39.52 24.66 8.04
C ASP A 46 -38.63 23.40 8.07
N SER A 47 -39.18 22.26 7.63
CA SER A 47 -38.47 20.98 7.69
C SER A 47 -38.81 20.06 6.52
N TRP A 48 -37.94 19.08 6.29
CA TRP A 48 -38.23 17.97 5.39
C TRP A 48 -39.00 16.88 6.10
N SER A 49 -39.89 16.22 5.34
CA SER A 49 -40.59 15.04 5.83
C SER A 49 -39.60 13.89 6.08
N ARG A 50 -39.93 12.98 7.00
CA ARG A 50 -39.10 11.80 7.29
C ARG A 50 -38.84 10.94 6.05
N SER A 51 -39.84 10.83 5.16
CA SER A 51 -39.69 10.06 3.92
C SER A 51 -38.69 10.74 2.96
N THR A 52 -38.70 12.07 2.89
CA THR A 52 -37.69 12.84 2.13
C THR A 52 -36.31 12.68 2.74
N LEU A 53 -36.19 12.84 4.06
CA LEU A 53 -34.91 12.70 4.77
C LEU A 53 -34.30 11.30 4.58
N ALA A 54 -35.10 10.24 4.59
CA ALA A 54 -34.62 8.88 4.33
C ALA A 54 -34.15 8.67 2.87
N GLN A 55 -34.81 9.30 1.90
CA GLN A 55 -34.48 9.13 0.47
C GLN A 55 -33.32 10.01 0.00
N MET A 56 -33.13 11.18 0.62
CA MET A 56 -32.14 12.17 0.20
C MET A 56 -30.69 11.69 0.21
N PRO A 57 -30.22 10.94 1.24
CA PRO A 57 -28.90 10.34 1.23
C PRO A 57 -28.70 9.44 0.01
N ALA A 58 -29.65 8.53 -0.27
CA ALA A 58 -29.55 7.63 -1.40
C ALA A 58 -29.40 8.39 -2.73
N LEU A 59 -30.22 9.42 -2.94
CA LEU A 59 -30.18 10.25 -4.16
C LEU A 59 -28.86 11.03 -4.31
N ILE A 60 -28.38 11.68 -3.24
CA ILE A 60 -27.15 12.47 -3.27
C ILE A 60 -25.92 11.56 -3.49
N LEU A 61 -25.87 10.42 -2.80
CA LEU A 61 -24.76 9.48 -2.89
C LEU A 61 -24.74 8.78 -4.26
N GLN A 62 -25.91 8.40 -4.81
CA GLN A 62 -26.03 7.85 -6.16
C GLN A 62 -25.56 8.85 -7.22
N LYS A 63 -25.93 10.14 -7.08
CA LYS A 63 -25.42 11.21 -7.95
C LYS A 63 -23.90 11.34 -7.92
N LYS A 64 -23.27 11.00 -6.79
CA LYS A 64 -21.80 10.96 -6.63
C LYS A 64 -21.17 9.67 -7.13
N GLY A 65 -21.94 8.73 -7.66
CA GLY A 65 -21.44 7.45 -8.18
C GLY A 65 -21.04 6.46 -7.08
N MET A 66 -21.43 6.70 -5.83
CA MET A 66 -21.23 5.72 -4.76
C MET A 66 -22.37 4.72 -4.78
N ASN A 67 -22.04 3.43 -4.83
CA ASN A 67 -23.02 2.39 -4.60
C ASN A 67 -23.39 2.43 -3.11
N VAL A 68 -24.66 2.68 -2.81
CA VAL A 68 -25.16 2.92 -1.46
C VAL A 68 -25.55 1.56 -0.86
N PRO A 69 -24.75 0.96 0.04
CA PRO A 69 -25.22 -0.18 0.82
C PRO A 69 -26.36 0.28 1.74
N ASP A 70 -27.35 -0.59 1.94
CA ASP A 70 -28.57 -0.29 2.70
C ASP A 70 -28.27 0.22 4.14
N ASP A 71 -27.16 -0.25 4.70
CA ASP A 71 -26.61 0.17 6.01
C ASP A 71 -26.36 1.69 6.11
N THR A 72 -25.94 2.33 5.02
CA THR A 72 -25.66 3.78 5.04
C THR A 72 -26.93 4.61 5.10
N SER A 73 -27.99 4.16 4.43
CA SER A 73 -29.32 4.78 4.51
C SER A 73 -29.87 4.70 5.95
N GLN A 74 -29.72 3.53 6.59
CA GLN A 74 -30.11 3.35 8.00
C GLN A 74 -29.31 4.25 8.96
N MET A 75 -28.01 4.43 8.72
CA MET A 75 -27.19 5.36 9.51
C MET A 75 -27.74 6.79 9.43
N PHE A 76 -28.09 7.27 8.24
CA PHE A 76 -28.64 8.61 8.06
C PHE A 76 -30.04 8.77 8.66
N SER A 77 -30.88 7.73 8.63
CA SER A 77 -32.15 7.71 9.35
C SER A 77 -31.96 7.75 10.87
N HIS A 78 -30.93 7.08 11.39
CA HIS A 78 -30.61 7.15 12.81
C HIS A 78 -30.06 8.53 13.22
N LEU A 79 -29.26 9.17 12.36
CA LEU A 79 -28.77 10.53 12.60
C LEU A 79 -29.92 11.53 12.72
N GLU A 80 -31.02 11.37 11.97
CA GLU A 80 -32.23 12.19 12.15
C GLU A 80 -32.80 12.06 13.57
N THR A 81 -32.85 10.84 14.12
CA THR A 81 -33.39 10.60 15.47
C THR A 81 -32.49 11.13 16.59
N MET A 82 -31.19 11.27 16.33
CA MET A 82 -30.21 11.70 17.31
C MET A 82 -30.00 13.22 17.33
N LEU A 83 -30.29 13.90 16.21
CA LEU A 83 -30.01 15.32 16.05
C LEU A 83 -31.20 16.19 16.52
N PRO A 84 -30.94 17.30 17.23
CA PRO A 84 -31.98 18.25 17.57
C PRO A 84 -32.60 18.89 16.32
N PRO A 85 -33.91 19.22 16.33
CA PRO A 85 -34.59 19.85 15.20
C PRO A 85 -33.95 21.18 14.77
N ALA A 86 -33.33 21.92 15.70
CA ALA A 86 -32.60 23.17 15.39
C ALA A 86 -31.36 22.97 14.48
N VAL A 87 -30.82 21.74 14.40
CA VAL A 87 -29.65 21.41 13.58
C VAL A 87 -30.06 20.75 12.26
N LEU A 88 -31.30 20.25 12.18
CA LEU A 88 -31.89 19.54 11.04
C LEU A 88 -32.38 20.48 9.92
N SER A 89 -31.75 21.64 9.76
CA SER A 89 -31.98 22.48 8.58
C SER A 89 -31.67 21.66 7.32
N PRO A 90 -32.57 21.60 6.33
CA PRO A 90 -32.37 20.86 5.09
C PRO A 90 -31.01 21.11 4.42
N TYR A 91 -30.57 22.36 4.45
CA TYR A 91 -29.28 22.78 3.90
C TYR A 91 -28.10 22.14 4.67
N LYS A 92 -28.15 22.16 6.01
CA LYS A 92 -27.11 21.55 6.86
C LYS A 92 -27.08 20.03 6.67
N TYR A 93 -28.23 19.39 6.58
CA TYR A 93 -28.35 17.95 6.35
C TYR A 93 -27.79 17.53 4.98
N GLN A 94 -28.14 18.24 3.91
CA GLN A 94 -27.56 18.02 2.59
C GLN A 94 -26.03 18.18 2.62
N ARG A 95 -25.54 19.24 3.25
CA ARG A 95 -24.09 19.50 3.38
C ARG A 95 -23.38 18.37 4.13
N CYS A 96 -24.01 17.80 5.16
CA CYS A 96 -23.49 16.66 5.90
C CYS A 96 -23.28 15.45 4.99
N ILE A 97 -24.28 15.11 4.16
CA ILE A 97 -24.20 13.99 3.21
C ILE A 97 -23.09 14.22 2.18
N GLU A 98 -22.99 15.44 1.64
CA GLU A 98 -21.94 15.81 0.69
C GLU A 98 -20.53 15.73 1.32
N ASN A 99 -20.40 16.14 2.57
CA ASN A 99 -19.15 16.04 3.32
C ASN A 99 -18.78 14.58 3.58
N TYR A 100 -19.74 13.74 3.96
CA TYR A 100 -19.54 12.30 4.11
C TYR A 100 -19.01 11.70 2.80
N ALA A 101 -19.65 12.00 1.67
CA ALA A 101 -19.21 11.54 0.35
C ALA A 101 -17.77 11.95 0.03
N SER A 102 -17.42 13.21 0.28
CA SER A 102 -16.07 13.74 0.04
C SER A 102 -15.02 13.06 0.91
N ILE A 103 -15.30 12.85 2.20
CA ILE A 103 -14.38 12.19 3.13
C ILE A 103 -14.23 10.72 2.76
N TYR A 104 -15.33 10.03 2.47
CA TYR A 104 -15.32 8.62 2.08
C TYR A 104 -14.42 8.39 0.87
N GLU A 105 -14.59 9.17 -0.19
CA GLU A 105 -13.80 9.01 -1.42
C GLU A 105 -12.31 9.28 -1.17
N LYS A 106 -11.97 10.33 -0.41
CA LYS A 106 -10.58 10.61 -0.02
C LYS A 106 -9.93 9.47 0.78
N LYS A 107 -10.69 8.85 1.69
CA LYS A 107 -10.18 7.73 2.49
C LYS A 107 -10.05 6.46 1.65
N LYS A 108 -11.02 6.20 0.79
CA LYS A 108 -11.02 5.07 -0.14
C LYS A 108 -9.84 5.15 -1.11
N SER A 109 -9.59 6.31 -1.71
CA SER A 109 -8.46 6.52 -2.62
C SER A 109 -7.12 6.31 -1.91
N ALA A 110 -6.94 6.90 -0.71
CA ALA A 110 -5.72 6.74 0.08
C ALA A 110 -5.45 5.27 0.48
N ILE A 111 -6.50 4.51 0.80
CA ILE A 111 -6.39 3.07 1.10
C ILE A 111 -6.04 2.29 -0.18
N SER A 112 -6.68 2.62 -1.30
CA SER A 112 -6.41 1.97 -2.60
C SER A 112 -4.95 2.15 -3.00
N GLU A 113 -4.43 3.38 -2.94
CA GLU A 113 -3.02 3.68 -3.25
C GLU A 113 -2.05 2.90 -2.35
N ARG A 114 -2.36 2.83 -1.05
CA ARG A 114 -1.54 2.05 -0.10
C ARG A 114 -1.56 0.56 -0.42
N LEU A 115 -2.73 0.04 -0.80
CA LEU A 115 -2.94 -1.34 -1.17
C LEU A 115 -2.20 -1.68 -2.48
N ASP A 116 -2.22 -0.80 -3.48
CA ASP A 116 -1.50 -0.98 -4.74
C ASP A 116 0.01 -0.98 -4.52
N ARG A 117 0.52 -0.06 -3.70
CA ARG A 117 1.93 -0.06 -3.29
C ARG A 117 2.32 -1.34 -2.58
N LEU A 118 1.46 -1.84 -1.68
CA LEU A 118 1.72 -3.08 -0.97
C LEU A 118 1.73 -4.29 -1.91
N LYS A 119 0.75 -4.38 -2.83
CA LYS A 119 0.68 -5.42 -3.86
C LYS A 119 1.93 -5.43 -4.74
N ALA A 120 2.39 -4.25 -5.19
CA ALA A 120 3.61 -4.12 -5.97
C ALA A 120 4.84 -4.60 -5.18
N GLY A 121 4.93 -4.25 -3.89
CA GLY A 121 5.99 -4.73 -3.00
C GLY A 121 5.99 -6.25 -2.83
N VAL A 122 4.82 -6.85 -2.61
CA VAL A 122 4.67 -8.31 -2.51
C VAL A 122 5.05 -9.01 -3.81
N SER A 123 4.65 -8.46 -4.97
CA SER A 123 5.07 -8.97 -6.28
C SER A 123 6.59 -8.97 -6.41
N LYS A 124 7.25 -7.87 -6.05
CA LYS A 124 8.72 -7.75 -6.11
C LYS A 124 9.44 -8.74 -5.18
N LEU A 125 8.91 -8.95 -3.97
CA LEU A 125 9.44 -9.96 -3.05
C LEU A 125 9.29 -11.38 -3.61
N THR A 126 8.16 -11.65 -4.28
CA THR A 126 7.90 -12.94 -4.93
C THR A 126 8.85 -13.18 -6.10
N GLU A 127 9.08 -12.16 -6.93
CA GLU A 127 10.08 -12.19 -8.02
C GLU A 127 11.50 -12.44 -7.49
N ALA A 128 11.91 -11.73 -6.44
CA ALA A 128 13.24 -11.91 -5.83
C ALA A 128 13.43 -13.31 -5.25
N ARG A 129 12.39 -13.85 -4.58
CA ARG A 129 12.40 -15.22 -4.06
C ARG A 129 12.61 -16.24 -5.18
N GLU A 130 11.92 -16.07 -6.30
CA GLU A 130 12.07 -16.96 -7.46
C GLU A 130 13.48 -16.86 -8.06
N GLN A 131 14.03 -15.65 -8.19
CA GLN A 131 15.40 -15.44 -8.67
C GLN A 131 16.43 -16.11 -7.76
N VAL A 132 16.29 -16.00 -6.44
CA VAL A 132 17.16 -16.68 -5.47
C VAL A 132 17.06 -18.20 -5.60
N ALA A 133 15.85 -18.75 -5.76
CA ALA A 133 15.66 -20.18 -5.98
C ALA A 133 16.36 -20.67 -7.27
N VAL A 134 16.28 -19.89 -8.35
CA VAL A 134 16.99 -20.17 -9.60
C VAL A 134 18.52 -20.09 -9.42
N MET A 135 19.02 -19.08 -8.71
CA MET A 135 20.45 -18.93 -8.43
C MET A 135 21.01 -20.07 -7.59
N GLN A 136 20.29 -20.49 -6.54
CA GLN A 136 20.67 -21.64 -5.71
C GLN A 136 20.76 -22.92 -6.54
N LYS A 137 19.78 -23.19 -7.42
CA LYS A 137 19.82 -24.34 -8.34
C LYS A 137 21.01 -24.28 -9.30
N LYS A 138 21.31 -23.09 -9.86
CA LYS A 138 22.46 -22.89 -10.77
C LYS A 138 23.80 -23.06 -10.04
N ALA A 139 23.93 -22.51 -8.83
CA ALA A 139 25.13 -22.62 -8.01
C ALA A 139 25.40 -24.08 -7.63
N ALA A 140 24.39 -24.83 -7.22
CA ALA A 140 24.51 -26.26 -6.93
C ALA A 140 25.00 -27.07 -8.14
N LYS A 141 24.47 -26.79 -9.35
CA LYS A 141 24.94 -27.43 -10.59
C LYS A 141 26.39 -27.08 -10.90
N LYS A 142 26.78 -25.81 -10.80
CA LYS A 142 28.15 -25.36 -11.07
C LYS A 142 29.15 -25.91 -10.05
N SER A 143 28.77 -25.98 -8.77
CA SER A 143 29.61 -26.56 -7.72
C SER A 143 29.90 -28.05 -7.98
N LYS A 144 28.90 -28.83 -8.38
CA LYS A 144 29.11 -30.24 -8.78
C LYS A 144 30.06 -30.36 -9.98
N LEU A 145 29.81 -29.59 -11.04
CA LEU A 145 30.65 -29.63 -12.24
C LEU A 145 32.11 -29.23 -11.94
N LEU A 146 32.33 -28.24 -11.07
CA LEU A 146 33.67 -27.85 -10.65
C LEU A 146 34.37 -28.95 -9.85
N ALA A 147 33.66 -29.64 -8.95
CA ALA A 147 34.22 -30.75 -8.20
C ALA A 147 34.61 -31.92 -9.12
N GLU A 148 33.79 -32.23 -10.12
CA GLU A 148 34.11 -33.22 -11.16
C GLU A 148 35.36 -32.81 -11.94
N LYS A 149 35.44 -31.55 -12.39
CA LYS A 149 36.60 -31.06 -13.14
C LYS A 149 37.88 -31.00 -12.32
N GLN A 150 37.78 -30.70 -11.02
CA GLN A 150 38.93 -30.73 -10.11
C GLN A 150 39.40 -32.16 -9.89
N ALA A 151 38.48 -33.11 -9.70
CA ALA A 151 38.82 -34.52 -9.59
C ALA A 151 39.50 -35.06 -10.86
N ASP A 152 38.97 -34.73 -12.04
CA ASP A 152 39.57 -35.07 -13.34
C ASP A 152 41.01 -34.51 -13.45
N ALA A 153 41.23 -33.26 -13.05
CA ALA A 153 42.53 -32.60 -13.11
C ALA A 153 43.53 -33.18 -12.11
N ASP A 154 43.09 -33.46 -10.88
CA ASP A 154 43.91 -34.08 -9.84
C ASP A 154 44.33 -35.51 -10.22
N GLU A 155 43.45 -36.26 -10.89
CA GLU A 155 43.76 -37.58 -11.47
C GLU A 155 44.85 -37.46 -12.54
N ALA A 156 44.73 -36.51 -13.47
CA ALA A 156 45.75 -36.27 -14.49
C ALA A 156 47.11 -35.89 -13.88
N LEU A 157 47.14 -35.04 -12.84
CA LEU A 157 48.37 -34.71 -12.11
C LEU A 157 48.96 -35.94 -11.40
N LYS A 158 48.12 -36.81 -10.84
CA LYS A 158 48.54 -38.07 -10.23
C LYS A 158 49.19 -39.02 -11.25
N ASP A 159 48.68 -39.07 -12.47
CA ASP A 159 49.28 -39.89 -13.52
C ASP A 159 50.61 -39.33 -14.04
N ILE A 160 50.72 -37.99 -14.18
CA ILE A 160 52.00 -37.34 -14.51
C ILE A 160 53.04 -37.56 -13.41
N SER A 161 52.65 -37.45 -12.13
CA SER A 161 53.58 -37.71 -11.02
C SER A 161 54.03 -39.17 -10.97
N LYS A 162 53.15 -40.13 -11.26
CA LYS A 162 53.55 -41.54 -11.44
C LYS A 162 54.55 -41.68 -12.60
N SER A 163 54.30 -41.08 -13.75
CA SER A 163 55.24 -41.16 -14.89
C SER A 163 56.56 -40.43 -14.62
N MET A 164 56.53 -39.29 -13.92
CA MET A 164 57.73 -38.56 -13.48
C MET A 164 58.55 -39.36 -12.47
N THR A 165 57.90 -40.05 -11.52
CA THR A 165 58.59 -40.89 -10.55
C THR A 165 59.26 -42.05 -11.28
N VAL A 166 58.54 -42.74 -12.16
CA VAL A 166 59.09 -43.84 -13.00
C VAL A 166 60.23 -43.34 -13.92
N SER A 167 60.14 -42.14 -14.48
CA SER A 167 61.20 -41.50 -15.25
C SER A 167 62.42 -41.11 -14.40
N CYS A 168 62.20 -40.66 -13.16
CA CYS A 168 63.27 -40.33 -12.21
C CYS A 168 64.07 -41.59 -11.84
N TRP A 169 63.41 -42.74 -11.68
CA TRP A 169 64.06 -44.04 -11.50
C TRP A 169 64.86 -44.51 -12.73
N LEU A 170 64.50 -44.07 -13.95
CA LEU A 170 65.16 -44.46 -15.20
C LEU A 170 66.30 -43.52 -15.64
N THR A 171 66.54 -42.40 -14.94
CA THR A 171 67.56 -41.39 -15.31
C THR A 171 68.64 -41.20 -14.24
N VAL A 172 68.75 -42.09 -13.25
CA VAL A 172 69.91 -42.15 -12.34
C VAL A 172 70.94 -43.13 -12.91
N PRO A 173 72.15 -42.69 -13.30
CA PRO A 173 73.21 -43.60 -13.72
C PRO A 173 73.59 -44.53 -12.58
N ARG A 174 73.67 -45.83 -12.90
CA ARG A 174 73.84 -46.96 -11.98
C ARG A 174 75.22 -47.06 -11.33
N ASN A 175 75.95 -45.97 -11.09
CA ASN A 175 77.30 -45.98 -10.52
C ASN A 175 77.51 -44.83 -9.52
N HIS A 176 77.09 -45.01 -8.25
CA HIS A 176 77.81 -44.58 -7.05
C HIS A 176 77.02 -44.96 -5.79
N TRP A 177 77.15 -46.23 -5.40
CA TRP A 177 76.53 -46.81 -4.19
C TRP A 177 77.25 -46.47 -2.87
N ASN A 178 78.03 -45.38 -2.78
CA ASN A 178 78.98 -45.23 -1.67
C ASN A 178 78.95 -43.92 -0.85
N LEU A 179 77.96 -43.03 -0.95
CA LEU A 179 78.06 -41.75 -0.20
C LEU A 179 76.88 -41.21 0.62
N TYR A 180 75.62 -41.68 0.56
CA TYR A 180 74.56 -41.02 1.36
C TYR A 180 73.58 -41.93 2.10
N THR A 181 74.09 -43.05 2.60
CA THR A 181 73.81 -43.50 3.97
C THR A 181 74.14 -42.44 5.03
N TYR A 182 74.86 -41.36 4.67
CA TYR A 182 75.19 -40.23 5.54
C TYR A 182 74.06 -39.19 5.77
N LEU A 183 73.09 -39.02 4.84
CA LEU A 183 72.03 -38.00 5.00
C LEU A 183 70.82 -38.53 5.80
N PHE A 184 70.61 -39.85 5.82
CA PHE A 184 69.57 -40.48 6.64
C PHE A 184 69.94 -40.51 8.13
N SER A 185 71.25 -40.52 8.45
CA SER A 185 71.73 -40.38 9.83
C SER A 185 71.44 -38.97 10.38
N ILE A 186 71.67 -37.92 9.59
CA ILE A 186 71.50 -36.51 10.01
C ILE A 186 70.03 -36.13 10.24
N VAL A 187 69.08 -36.69 9.48
CA VAL A 187 67.64 -36.41 9.66
C VAL A 187 67.04 -37.20 10.84
N SER A 188 67.59 -38.38 11.19
CA SER A 188 67.13 -39.15 12.35
C SER A 188 67.66 -38.62 13.69
N GLU A 189 68.84 -37.97 13.71
CA GLU A 189 69.41 -37.33 14.92
C GLU A 189 68.74 -35.99 15.26
N SER A 190 68.18 -35.29 14.27
CA SER A 190 67.41 -34.04 14.51
C SER A 190 66.02 -34.28 15.11
N THR A 191 65.44 -35.47 14.95
CA THR A 191 64.09 -35.79 15.45
C THR A 191 64.10 -36.37 16.87
N THR A 192 65.21 -36.97 17.31
CA THR A 192 65.41 -37.40 18.70
C THR A 192 65.78 -36.25 19.65
N ALA A 193 66.48 -35.21 19.17
CA ALA A 193 66.78 -34.02 19.98
C ALA A 193 65.56 -33.12 20.27
N ALA A 194 64.50 -33.19 19.45
CA ALA A 194 63.27 -32.42 19.65
C ALA A 194 62.27 -33.09 20.64
N LEU A 195 62.41 -34.40 20.89
CA LEU A 195 61.51 -35.16 21.77
C LEU A 195 61.98 -35.25 23.23
N THR A 196 63.24 -34.94 23.54
CA THR A 196 63.73 -34.86 24.93
C THR A 196 63.41 -33.53 25.62
N ASN A 197 63.12 -32.46 24.87
CA ASN A 197 62.80 -31.13 25.42
C ASN A 197 61.31 -30.89 25.71
N LEU A 198 60.47 -31.92 25.63
CA LEU A 198 59.03 -31.87 25.91
C LEU A 198 58.58 -32.87 27.00
N SER A 199 59.53 -33.46 27.75
CA SER A 199 59.23 -34.24 28.97
C SER A 199 59.65 -33.55 30.29
N HIS A 200 60.11 -32.30 30.20
CA HIS A 200 60.29 -31.38 31.33
C HIS A 200 59.55 -30.06 31.07
N MET A 201 58.21 -30.15 30.99
CA MET A 201 57.24 -29.12 31.39
C MET A 201 56.00 -29.82 31.94
#